data_AF-E3Q910-F1
#
_entry.id   AF-E3Q910-F1
#
_cell.length_a   1.000
_cell.length_b   1.000
_cell.length_c   1.000
_cell.angle_alpha   90.00
_cell.angle_beta   90.00
_cell.angle_gamma   90.00
#
_symmetry.space_group_name_H-M   'P 1'
#
loop_
_entity.id
_entity.type
_entity.pdbx_description
1 polymer ?
#
loop_
_entity_poly.entity_id
_entity_poly.type
_entity_poly.pdbx_seq_one_letter_code
_entity_poly.pdbx_strand_id
1 'polypeptide(L)'
;MIHSIQTLIVLAGLASAELAPRQSTTGVDITALNKNVSATSGTGAVSAAGTLAPFGAIGVGCGVNWAEGQSYGGGLQSGSDSFGLGGGFTITEDTMNIGLGIGINGPQGLNTSVTYQASTNGTASIIFTSTKGVTCQETTVDGLKGFQCISL
;
A
#
# COMPACT_ATOMS: atom_id res chain seq x y z
N MET A 1 -38.70 48.21 -24.73
CA MET A 1 -39.30 47.25 -23.77
C MET A 1 -38.76 45.87 -24.15
N ILE A 2 -38.14 45.15 -23.20
CA ILE A 2 -37.76 43.71 -23.24
C ILE A 2 -36.49 43.41 -24.07
N HIS A 3 -35.31 43.28 -23.43
CA HIS A 3 -34.71 42.05 -22.82
C HIS A 3 -34.27 41.04 -23.90
N SER A 4 -33.09 40.42 -23.92
CA SER A 4 -32.38 39.74 -22.82
C SER A 4 -30.92 39.46 -23.19
N ILE A 5 -30.07 39.50 -22.16
CA ILE A 5 -28.71 38.97 -22.09
C ILE A 5 -28.75 37.45 -22.34
N GLN A 6 -27.96 36.94 -23.29
CA GLN A 6 -27.73 35.50 -23.44
C GLN A 6 -26.54 35.09 -22.58
N THR A 7 -26.84 34.55 -21.41
CA THR A 7 -25.89 33.88 -20.52
C THR A 7 -25.51 32.52 -21.10
N LEU A 8 -24.23 32.31 -21.39
CA LEU A 8 -23.70 31.02 -21.83
C LEU A 8 -23.51 30.13 -20.58
N ILE A 9 -24.33 29.08 -20.45
CA ILE A 9 -24.15 28.03 -19.43
C ILE A 9 -23.26 26.95 -20.06
N VAL A 10 -22.04 26.77 -19.54
CA VAL A 10 -21.16 25.66 -19.93
C VAL A 10 -21.39 24.48 -18.99
N LEU A 11 -21.64 23.35 -19.63
CA LEU A 11 -22.06 22.04 -19.15
C LEU A 11 -21.11 21.44 -18.11
N ALA A 12 -21.64 21.00 -16.96
CA ALA A 12 -20.89 20.18 -16.01
C ALA A 12 -20.67 18.78 -16.60
N GLY A 13 -19.43 18.43 -16.89
CA GLY A 13 -19.03 17.08 -17.31
C GLY A 13 -19.18 16.10 -16.15
N LEU A 14 -20.26 15.32 -16.15
CA LEU A 14 -20.38 14.14 -15.32
C LEU A 14 -19.45 13.07 -15.90
N ALA A 15 -18.28 12.89 -15.29
CA ALA A 15 -17.46 11.71 -15.53
C ALA A 15 -18.16 10.50 -14.87
N SER A 16 -19.07 9.87 -15.60
CA SER A 16 -19.59 8.55 -15.23
C SER A 16 -18.48 7.52 -15.38
N ALA A 17 -17.86 7.12 -14.28
CA ALA A 17 -17.06 5.90 -14.25
C ALA A 17 -18.03 4.71 -14.39
N GLU A 18 -18.04 4.07 -15.55
CA GLU A 18 -18.78 2.83 -15.74
C GLU A 18 -18.17 1.73 -14.86
N LEU A 19 -18.94 1.28 -13.86
CA LEU A 19 -18.61 0.12 -13.04
C LEU A 19 -18.83 -1.13 -13.88
N ALA A 20 -17.75 -1.85 -14.19
CA ALA A 20 -17.86 -3.18 -14.80
C ALA A 20 -18.59 -4.13 -13.83
N PRO A 21 -19.45 -5.03 -14.34
CA PRO A 21 -20.17 -5.99 -13.50
C PRO A 21 -19.18 -6.92 -12.78
N ARG A 22 -19.39 -7.10 -11.48
CA ARG A 22 -18.59 -7.95 -10.60
C ARG A 22 -18.72 -9.41 -11.06
N GLN A 23 -17.60 -10.01 -11.47
CA GLN A 23 -17.56 -11.41 -11.87
C GLN A 23 -17.62 -12.28 -10.62
N SER A 24 -18.80 -12.84 -10.32
CA SER A 24 -19.00 -13.73 -9.17
C SER A 24 -18.47 -15.13 -9.51
N THR A 25 -17.26 -15.43 -9.05
CA THR A 25 -16.69 -16.78 -9.06
C THR A 25 -16.49 -17.27 -7.65
N THR A 26 -16.77 -18.54 -7.39
CA THR A 26 -16.58 -19.18 -6.09
C THR A 26 -15.08 -19.26 -5.79
N GLY A 27 -14.56 -18.39 -4.92
CA GLY A 27 -13.16 -18.42 -4.50
C GLY A 27 -12.65 -17.13 -3.88
N VAL A 28 -12.58 -16.05 -4.66
CA VAL A 28 -12.07 -14.72 -4.26
C VAL A 28 -13.01 -13.65 -4.79
N ASP A 29 -13.31 -12.64 -3.97
CA ASP A 29 -14.24 -11.58 -4.31
C ASP A 29 -13.71 -10.19 -3.91
N ILE A 30 -14.12 -9.15 -4.63
CA ILE A 30 -13.74 -7.75 -4.35
C ILE A 30 -14.50 -7.27 -3.12
N THR A 31 -13.88 -7.31 -1.96
CA THR A 31 -14.52 -6.92 -0.69
C THR A 31 -14.63 -5.42 -0.51
N ALA A 32 -13.76 -4.64 -1.14
CA ALA A 32 -13.87 -3.17 -1.14
C ALA A 32 -13.36 -2.58 -2.45
N LEU A 33 -14.10 -1.60 -2.97
CA LEU A 33 -13.71 -0.72 -4.06
C LEU A 33 -14.20 0.68 -3.70
N ASN A 34 -13.29 1.52 -3.19
CA ASN A 34 -13.63 2.85 -2.69
C ASN A 34 -12.75 3.90 -3.36
N LYS A 35 -13.36 5.03 -3.74
CA LYS A 35 -12.67 6.21 -4.25
C LYS A 35 -13.32 7.44 -3.64
N ASN A 36 -12.51 8.31 -3.03
CA ASN A 36 -12.96 9.61 -2.55
C ASN A 36 -11.95 10.67 -3.01
N VAL A 37 -12.41 11.67 -3.75
CA VAL A 37 -11.53 12.66 -4.40
C VAL A 37 -12.06 14.07 -4.21
N SER A 38 -11.13 14.98 -3.93
CA SER A 38 -11.31 16.43 -3.97
C SER A 38 -10.31 17.03 -4.98
N ALA A 39 -10.30 18.36 -5.11
CA ALA A 39 -9.34 19.04 -5.99
C ALA A 39 -7.87 18.87 -5.54
N THR A 40 -7.61 18.77 -4.24
CA THR A 40 -6.25 18.79 -3.66
C THR A 40 -5.89 17.52 -2.88
N SER A 41 -6.81 16.57 -2.75
CA SER A 41 -6.60 15.34 -1.98
C SER A 41 -7.49 14.20 -2.46
N GLY A 42 -7.13 12.98 -2.06
CA GLY A 42 -8.00 11.85 -2.25
C GLY A 42 -7.47 10.55 -1.67
N THR A 43 -8.34 9.55 -1.69
CA THR A 43 -8.05 8.18 -1.33
C THR A 43 -8.63 7.23 -2.37
N GLY A 44 -7.93 6.13 -2.60
CA GLY A 44 -8.38 5.02 -3.44
C GLY A 44 -7.99 3.71 -2.77
N ALA A 45 -8.92 2.76 -2.72
CA ALA A 45 -8.62 1.44 -2.18
C ALA A 45 -9.34 0.36 -2.98
N VAL A 46 -8.63 -0.74 -3.23
CA VAL A 46 -9.17 -1.97 -3.79
C VAL A 46 -8.69 -3.11 -2.91
N SER A 47 -9.62 -3.95 -2.44
CA SER A 47 -9.28 -5.18 -1.75
C SER A 47 -10.09 -6.35 -2.28
N ALA A 48 -9.44 -7.50 -2.33
CA ALA A 48 -10.04 -8.79 -2.66
C ALA A 48 -9.72 -9.78 -1.55
N ALA A 49 -10.69 -10.62 -1.17
CA ALA A 49 -10.48 -11.68 -0.18
C ALA A 49 -11.32 -12.91 -0.51
N GLY A 50 -10.94 -14.04 0.05
CA GLY A 50 -11.57 -15.32 -0.23
C GLY A 50 -10.94 -16.50 0.49
N THR A 51 -11.23 -17.71 0.03
CA THR A 51 -10.66 -18.94 0.56
C THR A 51 -10.00 -19.72 -0.55
N LEU A 52 -8.72 -20.06 -0.38
CA LEU A 52 -7.94 -20.85 -1.32
C LEU A 52 -7.49 -22.13 -0.64
N ALA A 53 -8.13 -23.26 -0.93
CA ALA A 53 -7.67 -24.55 -0.41
C ALA A 53 -6.32 -24.94 -1.05
N PRO A 54 -5.35 -25.52 -0.30
CA PRO A 54 -5.37 -25.85 1.14
C PRO A 54 -4.92 -24.71 2.08
N PHE A 55 -4.70 -23.50 1.58
CA PHE A 55 -4.08 -22.36 2.28
C PHE A 55 -5.00 -21.55 3.21
N GLY A 56 -6.31 -21.85 3.26
CA GLY A 56 -7.26 -21.20 4.16
C GLY A 56 -7.76 -19.84 3.63
N ALA A 57 -8.08 -18.91 4.53
CA ALA A 57 -8.48 -17.56 4.14
C ALA A 57 -7.31 -16.83 3.49
N ILE A 58 -7.55 -16.10 2.41
CA ILE A 58 -6.56 -15.23 1.74
C ILE A 58 -7.15 -13.85 1.47
N GLY A 59 -6.31 -12.83 1.43
CA GLY A 59 -6.70 -11.49 1.02
C GLY A 59 -5.53 -10.68 0.47
N VAL A 60 -5.84 -9.76 -0.43
CA VAL A 60 -4.93 -8.75 -0.97
C VAL A 60 -5.64 -7.41 -1.04
N GLY A 61 -4.96 -6.33 -0.68
CA GLY A 61 -5.51 -4.99 -0.75
C GLY A 61 -4.45 -3.98 -1.09
N CYS A 62 -4.76 -3.05 -1.99
CA CYS A 62 -3.96 -1.87 -2.22
C CYS A 62 -4.73 -0.61 -1.83
N GLY A 63 -4.03 0.33 -1.23
CA GLY A 63 -4.55 1.64 -0.88
C GLY A 63 -3.59 2.71 -1.37
N VAL A 64 -4.14 3.83 -1.83
CA VAL A 64 -3.41 5.05 -2.12
C VAL A 64 -4.09 6.23 -1.43
N ASN A 65 -3.30 7.13 -0.89
CA ASN A 65 -3.74 8.38 -0.30
C ASN A 65 -2.81 9.49 -0.77
N TRP A 66 -3.37 10.64 -1.08
CA TRP A 66 -2.58 11.82 -1.36
C TRP A 66 -3.24 13.09 -0.83
N ALA A 67 -2.39 14.04 -0.48
CA ALA A 67 -2.75 15.41 -0.18
C ALA A 67 -1.64 16.33 -0.69
N GLU A 68 -2.00 17.28 -1.54
CA GLU A 68 -1.08 18.25 -2.11
C GLU A 68 -0.30 18.99 -1.02
N GLY A 69 1.02 19.12 -1.21
CA GLY A 69 1.92 19.78 -0.26
C GLY A 69 2.11 19.05 1.08
N GLN A 70 1.55 17.85 1.27
CA GLN A 70 1.69 17.11 2.54
C GLN A 70 2.30 15.73 2.34
N SER A 71 1.60 14.84 1.64
CA SER A 71 2.08 13.47 1.47
C SER A 71 1.40 12.72 0.33
N TYR A 72 2.15 11.79 -0.24
CA TYR A 72 1.69 10.80 -1.20
C TYR A 72 2.09 9.44 -0.69
N GLY A 73 1.13 8.54 -0.52
CA GLY A 73 1.40 7.23 0.03
C GLY A 73 0.53 6.17 -0.58
N GLY A 74 1.01 4.95 -0.47
CA GLY A 74 0.23 3.78 -0.83
C GLY A 74 0.85 2.53 -0.28
N GLY A 75 0.03 1.50 -0.15
CA GLY A 75 0.47 0.22 0.38
C GLY A 75 -0.22 -0.92 -0.32
N LEU A 76 0.47 -2.05 -0.34
CA LEU A 76 -0.06 -3.35 -0.69
C LEU A 76 0.02 -4.22 0.56
N GLN A 77 -1.09 -4.84 0.92
CA GLN A 77 -1.14 -5.86 1.96
C GLN A 77 -1.65 -7.13 1.31
N SER A 78 -1.06 -8.26 1.69
CA SER A 78 -1.53 -9.58 1.30
C SER A 78 -1.39 -10.50 2.51
N GLY A 79 -2.29 -11.45 2.67
CA GLY A 79 -2.19 -12.34 3.83
C GLY A 79 -3.10 -13.55 3.75
N SER A 80 -2.83 -14.46 4.65
CA SER A 80 -3.58 -15.66 4.97
C SER A 80 -3.57 -15.89 6.48
N ASP A 81 -4.19 -16.97 6.94
CA ASP A 81 -4.17 -17.36 8.35
C ASP A 81 -2.73 -17.58 8.87
N SER A 82 -1.82 -18.06 8.01
CA SER A 82 -0.45 -18.45 8.37
C SER A 82 0.60 -17.38 8.07
N PHE A 83 0.36 -16.51 7.08
CA PHE A 83 1.36 -15.55 6.59
C PHE A 83 0.73 -14.20 6.29
N GLY A 84 1.41 -13.12 6.67
CA GLY A 84 1.07 -11.76 6.30
C GLY A 84 2.23 -11.10 5.57
N LEU A 85 1.91 -10.29 4.56
CA LEU A 85 2.83 -9.46 3.81
C LEU A 85 2.25 -8.06 3.76
N GLY A 86 3.08 -7.07 4.05
CA GLY A 86 2.74 -5.67 3.94
C GLY A 86 3.87 -4.93 3.24
N GLY A 87 3.53 -4.01 2.36
CA GLY A 87 4.48 -3.12 1.73
C GLY A 87 3.85 -1.76 1.54
N GLY A 88 4.65 -0.72 1.54
CA GLY A 88 4.15 0.61 1.23
C GLY A 88 5.24 1.62 1.01
N PHE A 89 4.84 2.71 0.40
CA PHE A 89 5.65 3.89 0.21
C PHE A 89 4.94 5.09 0.80
N THR A 90 5.72 6.03 1.32
CA THR A 90 5.24 7.34 1.74
C THR A 90 6.27 8.37 1.32
N ILE A 91 5.81 9.40 0.64
CA ILE A 91 6.61 10.49 0.12
C ILE A 91 6.06 11.77 0.75
N THR A 92 6.94 12.52 1.40
CA THR A 92 6.69 13.91 1.83
C THR A 92 7.57 14.84 1.01
N GLU A 93 7.55 16.13 1.31
CA GLU A 93 8.46 17.10 0.67
C GLU A 93 9.94 16.74 0.89
N ASP A 94 10.28 16.29 2.10
CA ASP A 94 11.69 16.09 2.51
C ASP A 94 12.14 14.63 2.58
N THR A 95 11.20 13.68 2.51
CA THR A 95 11.51 12.26 2.77
C THR A 95 10.77 11.31 1.86
N MET A 96 11.43 10.20 1.54
CA MET A 96 10.84 9.02 0.95
C MET A 96 11.05 7.85 1.91
N ASN A 97 9.97 7.15 2.23
CA ASN A 97 9.96 5.94 3.03
C ASN A 97 9.43 4.78 2.19
N ILE A 98 10.13 3.65 2.22
CA ILE A 98 9.71 2.38 1.66
C ILE A 98 9.72 1.37 2.81
N GLY A 99 8.55 0.85 3.16
CA GLY A 99 8.38 -0.16 4.20
C GLY A 99 7.98 -1.49 3.60
N LEU A 100 8.57 -2.57 4.11
CA LEU A 100 8.16 -3.95 3.84
C LEU A 100 8.04 -4.68 5.18
N GLY A 101 7.03 -5.51 5.33
CA GLY A 101 6.75 -6.30 6.52
C GLY A 101 6.34 -7.71 6.15
N ILE A 102 6.85 -8.68 6.89
CA ILE A 102 6.48 -10.10 6.77
C ILE A 102 6.06 -10.56 8.16
N GLY A 103 4.87 -11.15 8.24
CA GLY A 103 4.37 -11.82 9.44
C GLY A 103 4.21 -13.31 9.18
N ILE A 104 4.61 -14.12 10.16
CA ILE A 104 4.41 -15.56 10.16
C ILE A 104 3.63 -15.90 11.43
N ASN A 105 2.47 -16.50 11.26
CA ASN A 105 1.64 -17.02 12.35
C ASN A 105 1.95 -18.51 12.56
N GLY A 106 2.23 -18.89 13.80
CA GLY A 106 2.50 -20.29 14.18
C GLY A 106 3.30 -20.41 15.48
N PRO A 107 3.66 -21.62 15.90
CA PRO A 107 4.43 -21.85 17.14
C PRO A 107 5.78 -21.11 17.17
N GLN A 108 6.35 -20.84 15.99
CA GLN A 108 7.58 -20.07 15.82
C GLN A 108 7.33 -18.68 15.21
N GLY A 109 6.11 -18.15 15.39
CA GLY A 109 5.66 -16.92 14.78
C GLY A 109 6.65 -15.77 14.93
N LEU A 110 6.76 -14.98 13.88
CA LEU A 110 7.76 -13.94 13.73
C LEU A 110 7.18 -12.85 12.84
N ASN A 111 7.26 -11.61 13.29
CA ASN A 111 7.01 -10.46 12.44
C ASN A 111 8.32 -9.71 12.26
N THR A 112 8.71 -9.50 11.01
CA THR A 112 9.86 -8.67 10.64
C THR A 112 9.43 -7.53 9.75
N SER A 113 10.14 -6.42 9.81
CA SER A 113 9.99 -5.35 8.83
C SER A 113 11.32 -4.72 8.50
N VAL A 114 11.41 -4.16 7.29
CA VAL A 114 12.51 -3.31 6.86
C VAL A 114 11.91 -2.00 6.37
N THR A 115 12.46 -0.89 6.86
CA THR A 115 12.14 0.45 6.36
C THR A 115 13.40 1.05 5.78
N TYR A 116 13.33 1.43 4.51
CA TYR A 116 14.30 2.31 3.89
C TYR A 116 13.77 3.73 3.89
N GLN A 117 14.53 4.65 4.47
CA GLN A 117 14.25 6.08 4.40
C GLN A 117 15.39 6.78 3.68
N ALA A 118 15.04 7.66 2.74
CA ALA A 118 15.96 8.64 2.17
C ALA A 118 15.40 10.04 2.38
N SER A 119 16.26 11.02 2.60
CA SER A 119 15.89 12.42 2.76
C SER A 119 16.65 13.34 1.81
N THR A 120 16.02 14.46 1.44
CA THR A 120 16.59 15.52 0.60
C THR A 120 17.85 16.15 1.19
N ASN A 121 18.08 16.00 2.51
CA ASN A 121 19.31 16.44 3.17
C ASN A 121 20.53 15.51 2.93
N GLY A 122 20.39 14.46 2.11
CA GLY A 122 21.46 13.53 1.77
C GLY A 122 21.62 12.35 2.73
N THR A 123 20.71 12.19 3.70
CA THR A 123 20.72 11.03 4.61
C THR A 123 19.90 9.87 4.07
N ALA A 124 20.38 8.65 4.33
CA ALA A 124 19.64 7.43 4.10
C ALA A 124 19.79 6.49 5.29
N SER A 125 18.73 5.78 5.64
CA SER A 125 18.73 4.78 6.71
C SER A 125 17.96 3.53 6.32
N ILE A 126 18.43 2.39 6.83
CA ILE A 126 17.73 1.11 6.75
C ILE A 126 17.51 0.65 8.19
N ILE A 127 16.25 0.48 8.56
CA ILE A 127 15.87 0.02 9.91
C ILE A 127 15.21 -1.34 9.75
N PHE A 128 15.84 -2.36 10.31
CA PHE A 128 15.26 -3.69 10.45
C PHE A 128 14.61 -3.82 11.84
N THR A 129 13.37 -4.30 11.89
CA THR A 129 12.69 -4.61 13.15
C THR A 129 12.19 -6.05 13.15
N SER A 130 12.12 -6.63 14.34
CA SER A 130 11.68 -8.01 14.55
C SER A 130 11.01 -8.13 15.91
N THR A 131 9.97 -8.96 16.01
CA THR A 131 9.34 -9.30 17.31
C THR A 131 10.19 -10.21 18.18
N LYS A 132 11.22 -10.84 17.60
CA LYS A 132 12.26 -11.60 18.30
C LYS A 132 13.57 -10.85 18.26
N GLY A 133 14.49 -11.15 19.18
CA GLY A 133 15.86 -10.63 19.13
C GLY A 133 16.45 -10.89 17.75
N VAL A 134 17.12 -9.89 17.17
CA VAL A 134 17.73 -10.02 15.85
C VAL A 134 19.16 -9.52 15.90
N THR A 135 20.07 -10.27 15.29
CA THR A 135 21.43 -9.81 15.02
C THR A 135 21.61 -9.69 13.51
N CYS A 136 22.04 -8.52 13.06
CA CYS A 136 22.35 -8.27 11.65
C CYS A 136 23.87 -8.13 11.49
N GLN A 137 24.42 -8.82 10.49
CA GLN A 137 25.84 -8.73 10.15
C GLN A 137 26.01 -8.26 8.70
N GLU A 138 27.00 -7.41 8.45
CA GLU A 138 27.45 -7.10 7.10
C GLU A 138 27.94 -8.36 6.39
N THR A 139 27.55 -8.50 5.13
CA THR A 139 27.93 -9.63 4.29
C THR A 139 28.11 -9.19 2.84
N THR A 140 28.53 -10.13 1.99
CA THR A 140 28.56 -9.95 0.53
C THR A 140 27.75 -11.07 -0.10
N VAL A 141 26.73 -10.70 -0.88
CA VAL A 141 25.85 -11.65 -1.60
C VAL A 141 26.01 -11.36 -3.08
N ASP A 142 26.51 -12.33 -3.83
CA ASP A 142 26.72 -12.22 -5.29
C ASP A 142 27.53 -10.97 -5.71
N GLY A 143 28.53 -10.62 -4.89
CA GLY A 143 29.40 -9.44 -5.12
C GLY A 143 28.78 -8.11 -4.68
N LEU A 144 27.53 -8.10 -4.20
CA LEU A 144 26.86 -6.93 -3.65
C LEU A 144 27.03 -6.85 -2.14
N LYS A 145 27.19 -5.64 -1.61
CA LYS A 145 27.16 -5.41 -0.15
C LYS A 145 25.75 -5.66 0.36
N GLY A 146 25.64 -6.48 1.41
CA GLY A 146 24.37 -6.85 2.00
C GLY A 146 24.44 -6.89 3.52
N PHE A 147 23.27 -7.02 4.14
CA PHE A 147 23.13 -7.28 5.57
C PHE A 147 22.31 -8.55 5.75
N GLN A 148 22.82 -9.49 6.53
CA GLN A 148 22.11 -10.71 6.88
C GLN A 148 21.63 -10.61 8.32
N CYS A 149 20.31 -10.63 8.51
CA CYS A 149 19.68 -10.57 9.82
C CYS A 149 19.16 -11.96 10.22
N ILE A 150 19.51 -12.41 11.42
CA ILE A 150 19.11 -13.71 11.97
C ILE A 150 18.32 -13.47 13.26
N SER A 151 17.14 -14.09 13.36
CA SER A 151 16.38 -14.13 14.62
C SER A 151 17.08 -15.04 15.62
N LEU A 152 17.23 -14.55 16.85
CA LEU A 152 17.66 -15.29 18.03
C LEU A 152 16.49 -16.07 18.65
#